data_AF-A0A5B8MC16-F1
#
_entry.id   AF-A0A5B8MC16-F1
#
_cell.length_a   1.000
_cell.length_b   1.000
_cell.length_c   1.000
_cell.angle_alpha   90.00
_cell.angle_beta   90.00
_cell.angle_gamma   90.00
#
_symmetry.space_group_name_H-M   'P 1'
#
loop_
_entity.id
_entity.type
_entity.pdbx_description
1 polymer ?
#
loop_
_entity_poly.entity_id
_entity_poly.type
_entity_poly.pdbx_seq_one_letter_code
_entity_poly.pdbx_strand_id
1 'polypeptide(L)'
;MDDDDAAASPLFTYLRTQLPALLERAVFEGWKVAVPKASSLRGAAISQALVESHLLRQTAIRDEWKTANGRTVVVVKDSGSGRVRLMTGRGFPVQGNSVDVLAEDLWYGPSSDQGLQLVSISDTLEKDSLSTLNSFATTSLDSDLPQKLMLHNGKKPEPEPIAEGKTYEELQWCADDKKCVKYIESLAGSGEPLMKLEKKLVEFSNTYVFARNYEEETAQKLRSFATQFAQETGGPYSDAAYKAALCHTINILESKIWSSLKDLYSSEDMKARSAMMDKVQTRCSGIGVSEDFLDVDFSEPLKEFKALGETKSPPMKLVCLQRIHKKTIDAICKGRKQAAVTVFGSTASKSNKVIGMDELLPLFIYVVCQSEIPDFVTTFTFIKHFSYDLGASQSGEFLTTLIESVVQNLVSL
;
A
#
# COMPACT_ATOMS: atom_id res chain seq x y z
N MET A 1 23.84 -20.14 -36.26
CA MET A 1 24.43 -19.18 -35.32
C MET A 1 23.59 -19.28 -34.08
N ASP A 2 24.17 -19.92 -33.06
CA ASP A 2 23.47 -20.55 -31.96
C ASP A 2 22.81 -19.51 -31.04
N ASP A 3 21.48 -19.42 -31.11
CA ASP A 3 20.63 -18.52 -30.30
C ASP A 3 20.49 -19.01 -28.82
N ASP A 4 21.25 -20.05 -28.44
CA ASP A 4 21.12 -20.79 -27.17
C ASP A 4 22.28 -20.54 -26.17
N ASP A 5 23.29 -19.71 -26.49
CA ASP A 5 24.32 -19.35 -25.50
C ASP A 5 23.80 -18.27 -24.52
N ALA A 6 23.51 -18.69 -23.29
CA ALA A 6 23.06 -17.80 -22.21
C ALA A 6 24.04 -16.65 -21.93
N ALA A 7 25.35 -16.89 -22.08
CA ALA A 7 26.38 -15.88 -21.83
C ALA A 7 26.42 -14.80 -22.93
N ALA A 8 25.93 -15.12 -24.13
CA ALA A 8 25.81 -14.20 -25.25
C ALA A 8 24.44 -13.47 -25.29
N SER A 9 23.51 -13.83 -24.40
CA SER A 9 22.17 -13.21 -24.37
C SER A 9 22.25 -11.70 -24.20
N PRO A 10 21.38 -10.92 -24.89
CA PRO A 10 21.30 -9.47 -24.71
C PRO A 10 21.10 -9.05 -23.25
N LEU A 11 20.30 -9.81 -22.47
CA LEU A 11 20.05 -9.50 -21.06
C LEU A 11 21.31 -9.68 -20.21
N PHE A 12 22.02 -10.79 -20.39
CA PHE A 12 23.25 -11.06 -19.64
C PHE A 12 24.40 -10.14 -20.07
N THR A 13 24.47 -9.81 -21.37
CA THR A 13 25.41 -8.81 -21.89
C THR A 13 25.17 -7.43 -21.26
N TYR A 14 23.90 -7.02 -21.10
CA TYR A 14 23.57 -5.78 -20.41
C TYR A 14 24.00 -5.81 -18.94
N LEU A 15 23.72 -6.90 -18.21
CA LEU A 15 24.17 -7.08 -16.82
C LEU A 15 25.69 -6.93 -16.71
N ARG A 16 26.45 -7.58 -17.60
CA ARG A 16 27.92 -7.54 -17.60
C ARG A 16 28.51 -6.18 -17.94
N THR A 17 27.90 -5.44 -18.85
CA THR A 17 28.48 -4.20 -19.40
C THR A 17 27.97 -2.94 -18.72
N GLN A 18 26.69 -2.91 -18.34
CA GLN A 18 26.03 -1.73 -17.79
C GLN A 18 25.85 -1.79 -16.26
N LEU A 19 25.84 -2.99 -15.67
CA LEU A 19 25.55 -3.19 -14.24
C LEU A 19 26.64 -4.02 -13.53
N PRO A 20 27.94 -3.67 -13.65
CA PRO A 20 29.03 -4.48 -13.11
C PRO A 20 28.95 -4.68 -11.59
N ALA A 21 28.56 -3.66 -10.83
CA ALA A 21 28.40 -3.76 -9.38
C ALA A 21 27.28 -4.75 -8.97
N LEU A 22 26.21 -4.82 -9.76
CA LEU A 22 25.12 -5.77 -9.52
C LEU A 22 25.55 -7.20 -9.89
N LEU A 23 26.34 -7.35 -10.95
CA LEU A 23 26.93 -8.63 -11.34
C LEU A 23 27.89 -9.15 -10.26
N GLU A 24 28.80 -8.31 -9.76
CA GLU A 24 29.72 -8.67 -8.67
C GLU A 24 28.97 -9.12 -7.42
N ARG A 25 27.91 -8.38 -7.06
CA ARG A 25 27.04 -8.75 -5.94
C ARG A 25 26.34 -10.09 -6.18
N ALA A 26 25.81 -10.32 -7.37
CA ALA A 26 25.15 -11.57 -7.72
C ALA A 26 26.10 -12.78 -7.65
N VAL A 27 27.35 -12.61 -8.08
CA VAL A 27 28.41 -13.63 -7.93
C VAL A 27 28.71 -13.88 -6.46
N PHE A 28 28.98 -12.81 -5.69
CA PHE A 28 29.36 -12.91 -4.28
C PHE A 28 28.28 -13.56 -3.41
N GLU A 29 27.01 -13.23 -3.66
CA GLU A 29 25.88 -13.78 -2.92
C GLU A 29 25.34 -15.10 -3.50
N GLY A 30 25.96 -15.65 -4.56
CA GLY A 30 25.57 -16.93 -5.14
C GLY A 30 24.18 -16.94 -5.77
N TRP A 31 23.78 -15.84 -6.41
CA TRP A 31 22.49 -15.74 -7.10
C TRP A 31 22.50 -16.53 -8.42
N LYS A 32 21.31 -16.73 -8.98
CA LYS A 32 21.14 -17.26 -10.34
C LYS A 32 20.63 -16.17 -11.28
N VAL A 33 20.92 -16.28 -12.57
CA VAL A 33 20.36 -15.40 -13.61
C VAL A 33 19.43 -16.21 -14.49
N ALA A 34 18.14 -15.88 -14.50
CA ALA A 34 17.22 -16.41 -15.49
C ALA A 34 17.44 -15.69 -16.82
N VAL A 35 18.00 -16.37 -17.80
CA VAL A 35 18.37 -15.79 -19.09
C VAL A 35 17.31 -16.13 -20.14
N PRO A 36 16.46 -15.18 -20.56
CA PRO A 36 15.48 -15.42 -21.60
C PRO A 36 16.15 -15.56 -22.96
N LYS A 37 15.54 -16.36 -23.84
CA LYS A 37 15.97 -16.51 -25.24
C LYS A 37 16.06 -15.14 -25.92
N ALA A 38 17.11 -14.95 -26.74
CA ALA A 38 17.29 -13.69 -27.47
C ALA A 38 16.08 -13.35 -28.36
N SER A 39 15.39 -14.37 -28.89
CA SER A 39 14.17 -14.21 -29.68
C SER A 39 13.00 -13.60 -28.89
N SER A 40 12.88 -13.87 -27.58
CA SER A 40 11.80 -13.31 -26.76
C SER A 40 12.08 -11.87 -26.31
N LEU A 41 13.33 -11.43 -26.39
CA LEU A 41 13.74 -10.06 -26.10
C LEU A 41 13.65 -9.12 -27.31
N ARG A 42 13.28 -9.61 -28.51
CA ARG A 42 13.25 -8.78 -29.72
C ARG A 42 12.24 -7.64 -29.60
N GLY A 43 12.74 -6.40 -29.67
CA GLY A 43 11.93 -5.19 -29.57
C GLY A 43 11.68 -4.70 -28.14
N ALA A 44 12.10 -5.45 -27.11
CA ALA A 44 12.04 -5.02 -25.73
C ALA A 44 13.24 -4.14 -25.37
N ALA A 45 13.01 -3.04 -24.65
CA ALA A 45 14.09 -2.21 -24.12
C ALA A 45 14.67 -2.87 -22.87
N ILE A 46 15.92 -3.35 -22.96
CA ILE A 46 16.60 -3.96 -21.81
C ILE A 46 16.95 -2.85 -20.82
N SER A 47 16.34 -2.93 -19.64
CA SER A 47 16.51 -1.98 -18.54
C SER A 47 17.08 -2.68 -17.31
N GLN A 48 17.60 -1.91 -16.36
CA GLN A 48 18.02 -2.45 -15.06
C GLN A 48 16.88 -3.18 -14.34
N ALA A 49 15.65 -2.67 -14.40
CA ALA A 49 14.50 -3.32 -13.78
C ALA A 49 14.19 -4.70 -14.39
N LEU A 50 14.35 -4.83 -15.71
CA LEU A 50 14.21 -6.12 -16.40
C LEU A 50 15.31 -7.10 -15.96
N VAL A 51 16.56 -6.63 -15.84
CA VAL A 51 17.66 -7.48 -15.36
C VAL A 51 17.44 -7.91 -13.91
N GLU A 52 17.01 -7.00 -13.04
CA GLU A 52 16.73 -7.30 -11.64
C GLU A 52 15.57 -8.28 -11.44
N SER A 53 14.56 -8.28 -12.32
CA SER A 53 13.49 -9.28 -12.28
C SER A 53 13.92 -10.67 -12.73
N HIS A 54 15.10 -10.78 -13.35
CA HIS A 54 15.70 -12.03 -13.80
C HIS A 54 16.86 -12.49 -12.92
N LEU A 55 17.26 -11.71 -11.91
CA LEU A 55 18.26 -12.10 -10.92
C LEU A 55 17.60 -12.76 -9.72
N LEU A 56 17.84 -14.05 -9.53
CA LEU A 56 17.10 -14.92 -8.61
C LEU A 56 17.95 -15.25 -7.38
N ARG A 57 17.40 -14.94 -6.21
CA ARG A 57 17.95 -15.21 -4.89
C ARG A 57 17.18 -16.34 -4.24
N GLN A 58 17.90 -17.26 -3.62
CA GLN A 58 17.25 -18.34 -2.88
C GLN A 58 16.61 -17.79 -1.61
N THR A 59 15.37 -18.20 -1.30
CA THR A 59 14.71 -17.86 -0.03
C THR A 59 14.78 -19.04 0.94
N ALA A 60 14.34 -18.82 2.19
CA ALA A 60 14.20 -19.90 3.16
C ALA A 60 13.06 -20.88 2.80
N ILE A 61 12.18 -20.52 1.86
CA ILE A 61 11.07 -21.36 1.40
C ILE A 61 11.56 -22.22 0.25
N ARG A 62 11.36 -23.53 0.38
CA ARG A 62 11.74 -24.50 -0.65
C ARG A 62 10.97 -24.24 -1.94
N ASP A 63 11.67 -24.33 -3.07
CA ASP A 63 11.11 -24.12 -4.42
C ASP A 63 10.55 -22.69 -4.62
N GLU A 64 10.97 -21.72 -3.82
CA GLU A 64 10.66 -20.30 -3.97
C GLU A 64 11.95 -19.47 -4.06
N TRP A 65 12.00 -18.56 -5.02
CA TRP A 65 13.06 -17.58 -5.21
C TRP A 65 12.52 -16.17 -5.15
N LYS A 66 13.38 -15.23 -4.76
CA LYS A 66 13.10 -13.80 -4.84
C LYS A 66 13.98 -13.15 -5.90
N THR A 67 13.40 -12.32 -6.74
CA THR A 67 14.16 -11.51 -7.68
C THR A 67 14.96 -10.43 -6.94
N ALA A 68 15.91 -9.78 -7.61
CA ALA A 68 16.66 -8.67 -7.01
C ALA A 68 15.77 -7.46 -6.66
N ASN A 69 14.65 -7.30 -7.36
CA ASN A 69 13.61 -6.32 -7.07
C ASN A 69 12.47 -6.85 -6.15
N GLY A 70 12.70 -7.96 -5.45
CA GLY A 70 11.85 -8.46 -4.35
C GLY A 70 10.57 -9.19 -4.79
N ARG A 71 10.40 -9.46 -6.08
CA ARG A 71 9.27 -10.23 -6.62
C ARG A 71 9.49 -11.73 -6.36
N THR A 72 8.41 -12.48 -6.25
CA THR A 72 8.45 -13.91 -5.95
C THR A 72 8.42 -14.72 -7.24
N VAL A 73 9.28 -15.72 -7.37
CA VAL A 73 9.29 -16.70 -8.45
C VAL A 73 9.21 -18.09 -7.83
N VAL A 74 8.24 -18.89 -8.23
CA VAL A 74 8.05 -20.26 -7.72
C VAL A 74 8.56 -21.26 -8.75
N VAL A 75 9.36 -22.22 -8.30
CA VAL A 75 9.87 -23.31 -9.14
C VAL A 75 8.86 -24.45 -9.12
N VAL A 76 8.29 -24.76 -10.27
CA VAL A 76 7.30 -25.83 -10.43
C VAL A 76 7.93 -26.98 -11.20
N LYS A 77 7.99 -28.16 -10.59
CA LYS A 77 8.46 -29.40 -11.22
C LYS A 77 7.28 -30.26 -11.63
N ASP A 78 7.15 -30.53 -12.92
CA ASP A 78 6.12 -31.44 -13.42
C ASP A 78 6.53 -32.90 -13.17
N SER A 79 5.76 -33.57 -12.31
CA SER A 79 6.01 -34.94 -11.87
C SER A 79 5.92 -35.97 -13.00
N GLY A 80 5.23 -35.65 -14.10
CA GLY A 80 5.04 -36.56 -15.23
C GLY A 80 6.07 -36.38 -16.34
N SER A 81 6.50 -35.14 -16.62
CA SER A 81 7.41 -34.82 -17.72
C SER A 81 8.85 -34.56 -17.30
N GLY A 82 9.12 -34.39 -16.00
CA GLY A 82 10.43 -33.99 -15.47
C GLY A 82 10.81 -32.54 -15.80
N ARG A 83 9.93 -31.78 -16.46
CA ARG A 83 10.18 -30.39 -16.84
C ARG A 83 10.10 -29.48 -15.62
N VAL A 84 11.02 -28.51 -15.58
CA VAL A 84 11.06 -27.46 -14.56
C VAL A 84 10.55 -26.17 -15.19
N ARG A 85 9.66 -25.49 -14.48
CA ARG A 85 9.11 -24.19 -14.90
C ARG A 85 9.30 -23.16 -13.80
N LEU A 86 9.55 -21.92 -14.19
CA LEU A 86 9.48 -20.79 -13.29
C LEU A 86 8.11 -20.14 -13.42
N MET A 87 7.45 -19.92 -12.30
CA MET A 87 6.13 -19.32 -12.25
C MET A 87 6.20 -17.98 -11.52
N THR A 88 5.74 -16.91 -12.15
CA THR A 88 5.69 -15.58 -11.54
C THR A 88 4.70 -15.57 -10.38
N GLY A 89 5.14 -15.05 -9.24
CA GLY A 89 4.35 -14.93 -8.04
C GLY A 89 4.12 -13.46 -7.67
N ARG A 90 4.02 -13.20 -6.37
CA ARG A 90 3.76 -11.87 -5.80
C ARG A 90 4.78 -10.84 -6.30
N GLY A 91 4.29 -9.67 -6.72
CA GLY A 91 5.12 -8.54 -7.16
C GLY A 91 5.35 -8.47 -8.67
N PHE A 92 5.03 -9.51 -9.42
CA PHE A 92 4.96 -9.45 -10.89
C PHE A 92 3.65 -8.81 -11.35
N PRO A 93 3.63 -8.04 -12.47
CA PRO A 93 2.40 -7.47 -13.04
C PRO A 93 1.35 -8.52 -13.41
N VAL A 94 1.81 -9.67 -13.91
CA VAL A 94 1.00 -10.85 -14.20
C VAL A 94 1.49 -12.00 -13.32
N GLN A 95 0.64 -12.45 -12.40
CA GLN A 95 0.91 -13.59 -11.53
C GLN A 95 0.46 -14.88 -12.19
N GLY A 96 1.18 -15.97 -11.93
CA GLY A 96 0.90 -17.28 -12.51
C GLY A 96 1.40 -17.46 -13.94
N ASN A 97 2.12 -16.47 -14.51
CA ASN A 97 2.79 -16.66 -15.80
C ASN A 97 3.91 -17.69 -15.62
N SER A 98 4.00 -18.66 -16.52
CA SER A 98 4.93 -19.78 -16.40
C SER A 98 5.85 -19.83 -17.61
N VAL A 99 7.15 -19.92 -17.36
CA VAL A 99 8.20 -20.05 -18.38
C VAL A 99 8.97 -21.35 -18.17
N ASP A 100 9.33 -22.02 -19.25
CA ASP A 100 10.08 -23.28 -19.20
C ASP A 100 11.56 -23.00 -18.92
N VAL A 101 12.15 -23.78 -18.01
CA VAL A 101 13.61 -23.85 -17.86
C VAL A 101 14.15 -24.80 -18.93
N LEU A 102 15.08 -24.29 -19.74
CA LEU A 102 15.60 -24.97 -20.92
C LEU A 102 16.96 -25.60 -20.68
N ALA A 103 17.84 -24.88 -19.97
CA ALA A 103 19.19 -25.31 -19.63
C ALA A 103 19.69 -24.59 -18.38
N GLU A 104 20.67 -25.18 -17.70
CA GLU A 104 21.43 -24.52 -16.63
C GLU A 104 22.91 -24.56 -17.00
N ASP A 105 23.54 -23.39 -17.07
CA ASP A 105 24.94 -23.21 -17.40
C ASP A 105 25.66 -22.51 -16.24
N LEU A 106 27.00 -22.58 -16.23
CA LEU A 106 27.82 -21.91 -15.24
C LEU A 106 28.78 -20.96 -15.96
N TRP A 107 28.71 -19.67 -15.59
CA TRP A 107 29.57 -18.64 -16.15
C TRP A 107 30.64 -18.23 -15.16
N TYR A 108 31.89 -18.13 -15.62
CA TYR A 108 33.01 -17.65 -14.82
C TYR A 108 33.46 -16.28 -15.29
N GLY A 109 33.65 -15.37 -14.33
CA GLY A 109 34.17 -14.04 -14.62
C GLY A 109 35.66 -14.08 -14.98
N PRO A 110 36.18 -13.06 -15.69
CA PRO A 110 37.60 -13.01 -16.06
C PRO A 110 38.57 -13.03 -14.87
N SER A 111 38.09 -12.60 -13.69
CA SER A 111 38.90 -12.40 -12.48
C SER A 111 38.34 -13.14 -11.25
N SER A 112 37.32 -14.00 -11.42
CA SER A 112 36.59 -14.63 -10.32
C SER A 112 36.62 -16.15 -10.45
N ASP A 113 37.11 -16.81 -9.39
CA ASP A 113 37.01 -18.27 -9.24
C ASP A 113 35.58 -18.71 -8.85
N GLN A 114 34.71 -17.77 -8.47
CA GLN A 114 33.29 -18.03 -8.20
C GLN A 114 32.48 -17.97 -9.49
N GLY A 115 31.76 -19.05 -9.79
CA GLY A 115 30.88 -19.16 -10.95
C GLY A 115 29.47 -18.65 -10.65
N LEU A 116 28.84 -18.00 -11.63
CA LEU A 116 27.45 -17.54 -11.62
C LEU A 116 26.58 -18.51 -12.40
N GLN A 117 25.50 -18.99 -11.79
CA GLN A 117 24.60 -19.92 -12.47
C GLN A 117 23.66 -19.17 -13.42
N LEU A 118 23.68 -19.53 -14.70
CA LEU A 118 22.77 -19.05 -15.72
C LEU A 118 21.69 -20.11 -15.95
N VAL A 119 20.43 -19.70 -15.92
CA VAL A 119 19.26 -20.57 -16.12
C VAL A 119 18.54 -20.08 -17.37
N SER A 120 18.75 -20.75 -18.49
CA SER A 120 18.12 -20.40 -19.76
C SER A 120 16.61 -20.66 -19.68
N ILE A 121 15.79 -19.66 -20.03
CA ILE A 121 14.33 -19.76 -19.98
C ILE A 121 13.69 -19.43 -21.33
N SER A 122 12.52 -20.04 -21.58
CA SER A 122 11.83 -19.98 -22.88
C SER A 122 11.35 -18.58 -23.28
N ASP A 123 11.02 -17.75 -22.31
CA ASP A 123 10.42 -16.43 -22.50
C ASP A 123 10.81 -15.53 -21.31
N THR A 124 10.59 -14.22 -21.38
CA THR A 124 10.84 -13.33 -20.24
C THR A 124 9.87 -13.62 -19.09
N LEU A 125 10.34 -13.42 -17.85
CA LEU A 125 9.45 -13.49 -16.68
C LEU A 125 8.37 -12.38 -16.71
N GLU A 126 8.67 -11.26 -17.37
CA GLU A 126 7.74 -10.15 -17.61
C GLU A 126 7.49 -9.94 -19.09
N LYS A 127 6.23 -10.02 -19.50
CA LYS A 127 5.78 -9.57 -20.81
C LYS A 127 5.46 -8.09 -20.70
N ASP A 128 6.14 -7.26 -21.48
CA ASP A 128 5.87 -5.83 -21.52
C ASP A 128 4.39 -5.58 -21.85
N SER A 129 3.68 -4.92 -20.93
CA SER A 129 2.28 -4.50 -21.09
C SER A 129 2.06 -3.47 -22.21
N LEU A 130 3.12 -3.07 -22.91
CA LEU A 130 3.06 -2.19 -24.09
C LEU A 130 2.53 -2.89 -25.35
N SER A 131 2.52 -4.22 -25.39
CA SER A 131 1.98 -4.98 -26.53
C SER A 131 0.44 -5.01 -26.57
N THR A 132 -0.23 -4.83 -25.44
CA THR A 132 -1.71 -4.86 -25.36
C THR A 132 -2.36 -3.57 -25.86
N LEU A 133 -1.64 -2.43 -25.82
CA LEU A 133 -2.12 -1.13 -26.31
C LEU A 133 -2.12 -1.02 -27.84
N ASN A 134 -1.26 -1.79 -28.53
CA ASN A 134 -1.20 -1.79 -29.99
C ASN A 134 -2.34 -2.59 -30.65
N SER A 135 -3.08 -3.41 -29.91
CA SER A 135 -4.22 -4.18 -30.44
C SER A 135 -5.50 -3.35 -30.62
N PHE A 136 -5.59 -2.16 -30.00
CA PHE A 136 -6.71 -1.23 -30.18
C PHE A 136 -6.51 -0.23 -31.33
N ALA A 137 -5.30 -0.18 -31.91
CA ALA A 137 -4.94 0.79 -32.96
C ALA A 137 -5.01 0.23 -34.39
N THR A 138 -5.37 -1.05 -34.57
CA THR A 138 -5.47 -1.67 -35.90
C THR A 138 -6.83 -2.34 -36.12
N THR A 139 -7.90 -1.56 -36.07
CA THR A 139 -9.06 -1.79 -36.94
C THR A 139 -9.34 -0.50 -37.68
N SER A 140 -8.96 -0.53 -38.95
CA SER A 140 -9.14 0.50 -39.97
C SER A 140 -10.56 1.04 -40.00
N LEU A 141 -10.63 2.34 -40.31
CA LEU A 141 -11.74 3.01 -40.96
C LEU A 141 -12.42 2.09 -41.99
N ASP A 142 -13.72 1.92 -41.85
CA ASP A 142 -14.62 1.88 -42.99
C ASP A 142 -15.95 2.54 -42.61
N SER A 143 -16.39 3.39 -43.54
CA SER A 143 -17.63 4.13 -43.59
C SER A 143 -18.85 3.22 -43.52
N ASP A 144 -19.85 3.59 -42.71
CA ASP A 144 -21.20 3.90 -43.22
C ASP A 144 -22.17 4.26 -42.08
N LEU A 145 -22.78 5.43 -42.23
CA LEU A 145 -23.98 5.82 -41.49
C LEU A 145 -25.16 4.97 -42.02
N PRO A 146 -26.20 4.73 -41.20
CA PRO A 146 -27.40 5.49 -41.50
C PRO A 146 -28.14 6.05 -40.27
N GLN A 147 -28.66 7.24 -40.54
CA GLN A 147 -29.64 8.01 -39.79
C GLN A 147 -30.81 7.17 -39.27
N LYS A 148 -31.17 7.39 -38.00
CA LYS A 148 -32.58 7.39 -37.58
C LYS A 148 -32.87 8.53 -36.62
N LEU A 149 -33.30 9.62 -37.23
CA LEU A 149 -34.20 10.67 -36.77
C LEU A 149 -35.17 10.21 -35.65
N MET A 150 -35.21 10.88 -34.49
CA MET A 150 -36.13 12.01 -34.22
C MET A 150 -36.16 12.46 -32.75
N LEU A 151 -35.89 13.76 -32.58
CA LEU A 151 -36.67 14.75 -31.84
C LEU A 151 -37.30 14.33 -30.49
N HIS A 152 -36.71 14.81 -29.39
CA HIS A 152 -37.49 15.50 -28.35
C HIS A 152 -36.73 16.72 -27.84
N ASN A 153 -37.38 17.88 -28.03
CA ASN A 153 -36.96 19.19 -27.58
C ASN A 153 -37.01 19.30 -26.06
N GLY A 154 -36.08 20.09 -25.51
CA GLY A 154 -36.41 21.01 -24.42
C GLY A 154 -36.03 20.60 -23.01
N LYS A 155 -34.75 20.74 -22.67
CA LYS A 155 -34.23 21.60 -21.57
C LYS A 155 -32.77 21.27 -21.32
N LYS A 156 -31.91 22.27 -21.50
CA LYS A 156 -30.54 22.29 -20.99
C LYS A 156 -30.65 22.24 -19.45
N PRO A 157 -30.04 21.29 -18.72
CA PRO A 157 -29.92 21.46 -17.28
C PRO A 157 -28.95 22.61 -17.06
N GLU A 158 -29.48 23.73 -16.60
CA GLU A 158 -28.69 24.77 -15.94
C GLU A 158 -27.93 24.13 -14.78
N PRO A 159 -26.65 24.50 -14.55
CA PRO A 159 -25.94 24.04 -13.37
C PRO A 159 -26.63 24.65 -12.14
N GLU A 160 -27.25 23.80 -11.32
CA GLU A 160 -27.79 24.24 -10.04
C GLU A 160 -26.66 24.86 -9.19
N PRO A 161 -26.92 25.99 -8.50
CA PRO A 161 -25.96 26.55 -7.59
C PRO A 161 -25.87 25.62 -6.38
N ILE A 162 -24.77 24.89 -6.28
CA ILE A 162 -24.51 24.02 -5.12
C ILE A 162 -24.32 24.94 -3.91
N ALA A 163 -25.32 24.89 -3.04
CA ALA A 163 -25.40 25.64 -1.80
C ALA A 163 -24.17 25.43 -0.91
N GLU A 164 -23.80 26.52 -0.25
CA GLU A 164 -22.80 26.61 0.81
C GLU A 164 -22.98 25.51 1.87
N GLY A 165 -21.88 24.82 2.20
CA GLY A 165 -21.75 24.00 3.40
C GLY A 165 -22.27 22.56 3.29
N LYS A 166 -21.42 21.63 2.85
CA LYS A 166 -21.64 20.19 3.08
C LYS A 166 -20.37 19.49 3.59
N THR A 167 -20.27 19.35 4.90
CA THR A 167 -19.32 18.49 5.61
C THR A 167 -19.69 17.00 5.50
N TYR A 168 -18.68 16.13 5.51
CA TYR A 168 -18.70 14.66 5.70
C TYR A 168 -19.10 13.77 4.50
N GLU A 169 -20.01 14.18 3.62
CA GLU A 169 -20.37 13.37 2.43
C GLU A 169 -19.30 13.44 1.31
N GLU A 170 -18.39 14.42 1.39
CA GLU A 170 -17.32 14.67 0.42
C GLU A 170 -16.11 13.71 0.54
N LEU A 171 -16.08 12.75 1.47
CA LEU A 171 -14.92 11.82 1.59
C LEU A 171 -15.18 10.42 1.04
N GLN A 172 -16.40 10.13 0.57
CA GLN A 172 -16.75 8.79 0.07
C GLN A 172 -16.03 8.44 -1.25
N TRP A 173 -15.53 9.45 -1.98
CA TRP A 173 -14.69 9.24 -3.16
C TRP A 173 -13.22 8.94 -2.82
N CYS A 174 -12.70 9.36 -1.66
CA CYS A 174 -11.32 9.07 -1.23
C CYS A 174 -11.04 7.58 -0.93
N ALA A 175 -12.08 6.77 -0.79
CA ALA A 175 -11.97 5.33 -0.55
C ALA A 175 -11.67 4.53 -1.82
N ASP A 176 -11.94 5.09 -3.01
CA ASP A 176 -11.85 4.38 -4.28
C ASP A 176 -11.19 5.28 -5.33
N ASP A 177 -10.02 4.85 -5.80
CA ASP A 177 -9.24 5.53 -6.82
C ASP A 177 -10.08 5.86 -8.07
N LYS A 178 -10.95 4.95 -8.49
CA LYS A 178 -11.83 5.16 -9.66
C LYS A 178 -12.82 6.30 -9.45
N LYS A 179 -13.25 6.53 -8.21
CA LYS A 179 -14.14 7.64 -7.87
C LYS A 179 -13.37 8.96 -7.79
N CYS A 180 -12.15 8.93 -7.27
CA CYS A 180 -11.25 10.09 -7.29
C CYS A 180 -10.98 10.56 -8.72
N VAL A 181 -10.58 9.65 -9.61
CA VAL A 181 -10.28 9.97 -11.01
C VAL A 181 -11.51 10.53 -11.74
N LYS A 182 -12.67 9.88 -11.60
CA LYS A 182 -13.92 10.39 -12.21
C LYS A 182 -14.29 11.80 -11.74
N TYR A 183 -14.06 12.11 -10.46
CA TYR A 183 -14.27 13.45 -9.95
C TYR A 183 -13.27 14.42 -10.56
N ILE A 184 -11.98 14.06 -10.61
CA ILE A 184 -10.95 14.89 -11.22
C ILE A 184 -11.26 15.17 -12.70
N GLU A 185 -11.64 14.16 -13.47
CA GLU A 185 -12.02 14.29 -14.88
C GLU A 185 -13.25 15.19 -15.09
N SER A 186 -14.11 15.32 -14.10
CA SER A 186 -15.26 16.23 -14.14
C SER A 186 -14.89 17.71 -13.98
N LEU A 187 -13.69 17.99 -13.46
CA LEU A 187 -13.18 19.35 -13.29
C LEU A 187 -12.74 19.92 -14.63
N ALA A 188 -13.23 21.11 -14.99
CA ALA A 188 -12.82 21.78 -16.22
C ALA A 188 -11.31 22.09 -16.19
N GLY A 189 -10.59 21.70 -17.24
CA GLY A 189 -9.15 21.97 -17.36
C GLY A 189 -8.22 21.01 -16.60
N SER A 190 -8.74 19.94 -15.98
CA SER A 190 -7.93 19.01 -15.20
C SER A 190 -7.11 18.00 -16.01
N GLY A 191 -7.41 17.82 -17.31
CA GLY A 191 -6.81 16.75 -18.13
C GLY A 191 -5.28 16.82 -18.22
N GLU A 192 -4.71 17.97 -18.60
CA GLU A 192 -3.25 18.15 -18.66
C GLU A 192 -2.59 18.12 -17.27
N PRO A 193 -3.11 18.82 -16.24
CA PRO A 193 -2.62 18.70 -14.86
C PRO A 193 -2.64 17.26 -14.32
N LEU A 194 -3.68 16.47 -14.63
CA LEU A 194 -3.79 15.08 -14.19
C LEU A 194 -2.71 14.21 -14.83
N MET A 195 -2.49 14.31 -16.14
CA MET A 195 -1.40 13.57 -16.79
C MET A 195 -0.01 13.94 -16.23
N LYS A 196 0.22 15.22 -15.89
CA LYS A 196 1.46 15.66 -15.23
C LYS A 196 1.60 15.07 -13.83
N LEU A 197 0.50 15.02 -13.06
CA LEU A 197 0.46 14.41 -11.74
C LEU A 197 0.81 12.92 -11.83
N GLU A 198 0.12 12.16 -12.66
CA GLU A 198 0.35 10.72 -12.84
C GLU A 198 1.79 10.42 -13.28
N LYS A 199 2.34 11.21 -14.20
CA LYS A 199 3.76 11.10 -14.62
C LYS A 199 4.71 11.26 -13.43
N LYS A 200 4.49 12.28 -12.58
CA LYS A 200 5.30 12.50 -11.36
C LYS A 200 5.14 11.36 -10.36
N LEU A 201 3.94 10.81 -10.21
CA LEU A 201 3.70 9.68 -9.32
C LEU A 201 4.42 8.42 -9.79
N VAL A 202 4.43 8.14 -11.09
CA VAL A 202 5.19 7.03 -11.68
C VAL A 202 6.69 7.24 -11.49
N GLU A 203 7.21 8.44 -11.79
CA GLU A 203 8.62 8.76 -11.60
C GLU A 203 9.04 8.64 -10.12
N PHE A 204 8.22 9.16 -9.21
CA PHE A 204 8.42 9.01 -7.76
C PHE A 204 8.36 7.54 -7.34
N SER A 205 7.40 6.77 -7.85
CA SER A 205 7.27 5.34 -7.57
C SER A 205 8.47 4.54 -8.09
N ASN A 206 9.18 4.99 -9.12
CA ASN A 206 10.35 4.29 -9.63
C ASN A 206 11.66 4.70 -8.94
N THR A 207 11.77 5.96 -8.52
CA THR A 207 13.03 6.54 -8.04
C THR A 207 13.12 6.66 -6.53
N TYR A 208 12.00 6.78 -5.83
CA TYR A 208 11.99 7.05 -4.40
C TYR A 208 12.16 5.76 -3.58
N VAL A 209 13.14 5.76 -2.68
CA VAL A 209 13.32 4.70 -1.67
C VAL A 209 12.81 5.24 -0.34
N PHE A 210 11.87 4.52 0.27
CA PHE A 210 11.37 4.85 1.59
C PHE A 210 12.44 4.51 2.63
N ALA A 211 12.80 5.50 3.44
CA ALA A 211 13.75 5.36 4.52
C ALA A 211 13.11 5.81 5.83
N ARG A 212 13.58 5.22 6.92
CA ARG A 212 13.12 5.55 8.27
C ARG A 212 13.43 7.01 8.60
N ASN A 213 12.49 7.68 9.29
CA ASN A 213 12.55 9.10 9.65
C ASN A 213 12.43 10.08 8.47
N TYR A 214 12.11 9.58 7.27
CA TYR A 214 11.82 10.41 6.10
C TYR A 214 10.33 10.38 5.70
N GLU A 215 9.48 9.84 6.57
CA GLU A 215 8.05 9.66 6.30
C GLU A 215 7.35 11.02 6.12
N GLU A 216 7.75 12.02 6.92
CA GLU A 216 7.18 13.37 6.84
C GLU A 216 7.62 14.10 5.57
N GLU A 217 8.91 14.04 5.18
CA GLU A 217 9.34 14.62 3.91
C GLU A 217 8.68 13.91 2.73
N THR A 218 8.48 12.60 2.82
CA THR A 218 7.74 11.84 1.80
C THR A 218 6.32 12.36 1.69
N ALA A 219 5.59 12.43 2.80
CA ALA A 219 4.23 12.92 2.83
C ALA A 219 4.14 14.36 2.30
N GLN A 220 5.06 15.23 2.69
CA GLN A 220 5.12 16.60 2.21
C GLN A 220 5.37 16.69 0.71
N LYS A 221 6.24 15.83 0.17
CA LYS A 221 6.49 15.76 -1.27
C LYS A 221 5.24 15.31 -2.04
N LEU A 222 4.53 14.29 -1.54
CA LEU A 222 3.26 13.86 -2.14
C LEU A 222 2.17 14.94 -2.06
N ARG A 223 2.07 15.65 -0.93
CA ARG A 223 1.20 16.83 -0.79
C ARG A 223 1.53 17.89 -1.84
N SER A 224 2.81 18.19 -2.07
CA SER A 224 3.21 19.19 -3.06
C SER A 224 2.79 18.84 -4.49
N PHE A 225 2.75 17.55 -4.86
CA PHE A 225 2.21 17.12 -6.15
C PHE A 225 0.72 17.43 -6.28
N ALA A 226 -0.07 17.13 -5.24
CA ALA A 226 -1.50 17.43 -5.20
C ALA A 226 -1.77 18.95 -5.19
N THR A 227 -0.96 19.73 -4.45
CA THR A 227 -1.04 21.19 -4.42
C THR A 227 -0.78 21.78 -5.80
N GLN A 228 0.25 21.30 -6.51
CA GLN A 228 0.56 21.77 -7.85
C GLN A 228 -0.57 21.44 -8.83
N PHE A 229 -1.14 20.23 -8.76
CA PHE A 229 -2.31 19.87 -9.55
C PHE A 229 -3.47 20.86 -9.31
N ALA A 230 -3.80 21.16 -8.06
CA ALA A 230 -4.89 22.06 -7.72
C ALA A 230 -4.67 23.49 -8.23
N GLN A 231 -3.43 23.98 -8.18
CA GLN A 231 -3.05 25.30 -8.70
C GLN A 231 -3.17 25.37 -10.23
N GLU A 232 -2.72 24.34 -10.94
CA GLU A 232 -2.77 24.28 -12.41
C GLU A 232 -4.20 24.12 -12.95
N THR A 233 -5.12 23.57 -12.14
CA THR A 233 -6.53 23.38 -12.53
C THR A 233 -7.36 24.69 -12.46
N GLY A 234 -6.81 25.77 -11.88
CA GLY A 234 -7.23 27.16 -12.12
C GLY A 234 -8.65 27.60 -11.68
N GLY A 235 -9.41 26.76 -10.97
CA GLY A 235 -10.82 27.05 -10.61
C GLY A 235 -11.07 27.44 -9.15
N PRO A 236 -12.29 27.94 -8.80
CA PRO A 236 -12.75 28.23 -7.43
C PRO A 236 -12.88 26.99 -6.51
N TYR A 237 -12.39 25.84 -6.95
CA TYR A 237 -12.51 24.51 -6.34
C TYR A 237 -11.17 24.00 -5.77
N SER A 238 -10.26 24.89 -5.39
CA SER A 238 -8.86 24.55 -5.06
C SER A 238 -8.73 23.53 -3.93
N ASP A 239 -9.62 23.53 -2.94
CA ASP A 239 -9.58 22.59 -1.80
C ASP A 239 -10.09 21.19 -2.19
N ALA A 240 -11.22 21.09 -2.88
CA ALA A 240 -11.77 19.80 -3.31
C ALA A 240 -10.89 19.13 -4.38
N ALA A 241 -10.34 19.92 -5.31
CA ALA A 241 -9.38 19.45 -6.31
C ALA A 241 -8.08 18.95 -5.66
N TYR A 242 -7.57 19.69 -4.66
CA TYR A 242 -6.40 19.27 -3.86
C TYR A 242 -6.66 17.94 -3.15
N LYS A 243 -7.78 17.83 -2.43
CA LYS A 243 -8.15 16.61 -1.70
C LYS A 243 -8.33 15.41 -2.64
N ALA A 244 -8.94 15.62 -3.81
CA ALA A 244 -9.07 14.60 -4.85
C ALA A 244 -7.72 14.12 -5.38
N ALA A 245 -6.84 15.04 -5.73
CA ALA A 245 -5.50 14.72 -6.19
C ALA A 245 -4.65 14.04 -5.12
N LEU A 246 -4.80 14.43 -3.85
CA LEU A 246 -4.10 13.83 -2.72
C LEU A 246 -4.60 12.39 -2.47
N CYS A 247 -5.91 12.17 -2.47
CA CYS A 247 -6.48 10.82 -2.35
C CYS A 247 -6.04 9.90 -3.49
N HIS A 248 -6.05 10.40 -4.74
CA HIS A 248 -5.55 9.66 -5.90
C HIS A 248 -4.05 9.33 -5.78
N THR A 249 -3.24 10.31 -5.39
CA THR A 249 -1.79 10.15 -5.15
C THR A 249 -1.51 9.04 -4.13
N ILE A 250 -2.19 9.09 -2.99
CA ILE A 250 -2.05 8.11 -1.92
C ILE A 250 -2.52 6.74 -2.40
N ASN A 251 -3.65 6.64 -3.11
CA ASN A 251 -4.19 5.36 -3.57
C ASN A 251 -3.27 4.66 -4.58
N ILE A 252 -2.65 5.40 -5.51
CA ILE A 252 -1.65 4.85 -6.44
C ILE A 252 -0.44 4.30 -5.68
N LEU A 253 0.04 5.05 -4.69
CA LEU A 253 1.28 4.72 -3.98
C LEU A 253 1.04 3.84 -2.73
N GLU A 254 -0.20 3.55 -2.37
CA GLU A 254 -0.59 2.88 -1.13
C GLU A 254 0.20 1.60 -0.91
N SER A 255 0.18 0.70 -1.89
CA SER A 255 0.85 -0.60 -1.78
C SER A 255 2.36 -0.46 -1.58
N LYS A 256 2.99 0.52 -2.23
CA LYS A 256 4.42 0.79 -2.12
C LYS A 256 4.77 1.42 -0.77
N ILE A 257 4.02 2.44 -0.35
CA ILE A 257 4.19 3.09 0.95
C ILE A 257 3.99 2.06 2.07
N TRP A 258 2.88 1.31 2.00
CA TRP A 258 2.52 0.32 3.01
C TRP A 258 3.56 -0.80 3.14
N SER A 259 3.99 -1.40 2.02
CA SER A 259 5.03 -2.43 2.04
C SER A 259 6.34 -1.90 2.61
N SER A 260 6.74 -0.70 2.21
CA SER A 260 7.97 -0.08 2.72
C SER A 260 7.88 0.21 4.21
N LEU A 261 6.77 0.79 4.70
CA LEU A 261 6.57 1.03 6.13
C LEU A 261 6.50 -0.28 6.92
N LYS A 262 5.91 -1.34 6.36
CA LYS A 262 5.87 -2.64 7.00
C LYS A 262 7.27 -3.24 7.16
N ASP A 263 8.11 -3.12 6.15
CA ASP A 263 9.49 -3.58 6.23
C ASP A 263 10.28 -2.74 7.27
N LEU A 264 10.13 -1.41 7.24
CA LEU A 264 10.83 -0.47 8.12
C LEU A 264 10.47 -0.63 9.61
N TYR A 265 9.21 -0.93 9.93
CA TYR A 265 8.69 -1.01 11.31
C TYR A 265 8.38 -2.44 11.77
N SER A 266 8.77 -3.46 10.98
CA SER A 266 8.53 -4.87 11.30
C SER A 266 9.02 -5.28 12.69
N SER A 267 10.18 -4.78 13.12
CA SER A 267 10.74 -5.04 14.45
C SER A 267 9.88 -4.43 15.57
N GLU A 268 9.46 -3.18 15.41
CA GLU A 268 8.60 -2.48 16.36
C GLU A 268 7.21 -3.11 16.44
N ASP A 269 6.65 -3.53 15.31
CA ASP A 269 5.38 -4.26 15.25
C ASP A 269 5.46 -5.60 16.00
N MET A 270 6.57 -6.33 15.84
CA MET A 270 6.79 -7.57 16.59
C MET A 270 6.86 -7.32 18.10
N LYS A 271 7.58 -6.27 18.53
CA LYS A 271 7.65 -5.88 19.95
C LYS A 271 6.28 -5.49 20.49
N ALA A 272 5.58 -4.60 19.80
CA ALA A 272 4.25 -4.14 20.21
C ALA A 272 3.28 -5.33 20.32
N ARG A 273 3.29 -6.25 19.35
CA ARG A 273 2.43 -7.45 19.41
C ARG A 273 2.79 -8.36 20.58
N SER A 274 4.08 -8.58 20.84
CA SER A 274 4.51 -9.37 21.99
C SER A 274 4.04 -8.75 23.31
N ALA A 275 4.17 -7.43 23.44
CA ALA A 275 3.70 -6.70 24.61
C ALA A 275 2.17 -6.78 24.76
N MET A 276 1.41 -6.64 23.67
CA MET A 276 -0.05 -6.81 23.70
C MET A 276 -0.46 -8.20 24.19
N MET A 277 0.17 -9.25 23.66
CA MET A 277 -0.11 -10.65 24.02
C MET A 277 0.21 -10.94 25.50
N ASP A 278 1.36 -10.47 26.00
CA ASP A 278 1.73 -10.58 27.41
C ASP A 278 0.72 -9.86 28.31
N LYS A 279 0.30 -8.65 27.91
CA LYS A 279 -0.73 -7.91 28.63
C LYS A 279 -2.07 -8.63 28.62
N VAL A 280 -2.52 -9.19 27.50
CA VAL A 280 -3.76 -9.98 27.46
C VAL A 280 -3.67 -11.19 28.40
N GLN A 281 -2.54 -11.91 28.42
CA GLN A 281 -2.33 -13.06 29.31
C GLN A 281 -2.32 -12.67 30.79
N THR A 282 -1.75 -11.52 31.14
CA THR A 282 -1.71 -11.00 32.51
C THR A 282 -2.95 -10.18 32.89
N ARG A 283 -4.05 -10.29 32.11
CA ARG A 283 -5.29 -9.51 32.28
C ARG A 283 -5.05 -8.00 32.40
N CYS A 284 -4.07 -7.51 31.65
CA CYS A 284 -3.65 -6.12 31.59
C CYS A 284 -3.18 -5.57 32.94
N SER A 285 -2.60 -6.43 33.77
CA SER A 285 -2.00 -6.01 35.05
C SER A 285 -0.92 -4.93 34.83
N GLY A 286 -0.94 -3.91 35.70
CA GLY A 286 0.00 -2.80 35.66
C GLY A 286 -0.28 -1.71 34.63
N ILE A 287 -1.37 -1.77 33.85
CA ILE A 287 -1.78 -0.68 32.94
C ILE A 287 -2.46 0.48 33.70
N GLY A 288 -2.90 0.26 34.94
CA GLY A 288 -3.58 1.27 35.77
C GLY A 288 -5.09 1.38 35.49
N VAL A 289 -5.69 0.36 34.89
CA VAL A 289 -7.15 0.28 34.67
C VAL A 289 -7.84 -0.08 36.00
N SER A 290 -8.85 0.71 36.41
CA SER A 290 -9.68 0.37 37.58
C SER A 290 -10.41 -0.95 37.36
N GLU A 291 -10.53 -1.77 38.41
CA GLU A 291 -11.27 -3.04 38.36
C GLU A 291 -12.73 -2.86 37.90
N ASP A 292 -13.32 -1.68 38.18
CA ASP A 292 -14.67 -1.30 37.73
C ASP A 292 -14.86 -1.30 36.21
N PHE A 293 -13.77 -1.27 35.44
CA PHE A 293 -13.80 -1.24 33.97
C PHE A 293 -13.43 -2.57 33.31
N LEU A 294 -13.04 -3.59 34.08
CA LEU A 294 -12.67 -4.89 33.54
C LEU A 294 -13.87 -5.65 32.95
N ASP A 295 -15.07 -5.41 33.49
CA ASP A 295 -16.34 -6.02 33.03
C ASP A 295 -17.04 -5.21 31.92
N VAL A 296 -16.41 -4.15 31.42
CA VAL A 296 -16.99 -3.33 30.34
C VAL A 296 -16.92 -4.05 29.00
N ASP A 297 -18.04 -4.08 28.28
CA ASP A 297 -18.10 -4.63 26.93
C ASP A 297 -17.43 -3.67 25.92
N PHE A 298 -16.25 -4.08 25.44
CA PHE A 298 -15.50 -3.40 24.37
C PHE A 298 -15.65 -4.06 22.99
N SER A 299 -16.66 -4.91 22.77
CA SER A 299 -16.88 -5.60 21.49
C SER A 299 -17.03 -4.65 20.30
N GLU A 300 -17.70 -3.51 20.48
CA GLU A 300 -17.93 -2.51 19.42
C GLU A 300 -16.65 -1.79 18.97
N PRO A 301 -15.77 -1.30 19.87
CA PRO A 301 -14.42 -0.86 19.52
C PRO A 301 -13.58 -1.94 18.82
N LEU A 302 -13.62 -3.19 19.30
CA LEU A 302 -12.83 -4.28 18.73
C LEU A 302 -13.25 -4.61 17.29
N LYS A 303 -14.54 -4.52 16.96
CA LYS A 303 -15.02 -4.63 15.57
C LYS A 303 -14.44 -3.55 14.66
N GLU A 304 -14.29 -2.32 15.16
CA GLU A 304 -13.68 -1.23 14.38
C GLU A 304 -12.16 -1.40 14.22
N PHE A 305 -11.46 -1.99 15.21
CA PHE A 305 -10.06 -2.38 15.05
C PHE A 305 -9.87 -3.43 13.94
N LYS A 306 -10.79 -4.38 13.83
CA LYS A 306 -10.78 -5.32 12.70
C LYS A 306 -10.97 -4.60 11.36
N ALA A 307 -11.94 -3.69 11.29
CA ALA A 307 -12.17 -2.87 10.09
C ALA A 307 -10.97 -1.99 9.74
N LEU A 308 -10.25 -1.47 10.73
CA LEU A 308 -9.02 -0.69 10.56
C LEU A 308 -7.93 -1.51 9.85
N GLY A 309 -7.80 -2.80 10.20
CA GLY A 309 -6.85 -3.72 9.58
C GLY A 309 -7.18 -4.07 8.13
N GLU A 310 -8.46 -4.17 7.78
CA GLU A 310 -8.93 -4.50 6.43
C GLU A 310 -8.91 -3.30 5.46
N THR A 311 -8.91 -2.09 6.01
CA THR A 311 -8.91 -0.84 5.24
C THR A 311 -7.53 -0.51 4.68
N LYS A 312 -7.44 -0.11 3.41
CA LYS A 312 -6.17 0.29 2.77
C LYS A 312 -5.91 1.79 2.82
N SER A 313 -6.91 2.60 2.48
CA SER A 313 -6.80 4.06 2.39
C SER A 313 -6.49 4.69 3.76
N PRO A 314 -5.39 5.47 3.92
CA PRO A 314 -5.07 6.15 5.19
C PRO A 314 -6.21 7.04 5.72
N PRO A 315 -6.91 7.85 4.89
CA PRO A 315 -8.08 8.60 5.34
C PRO A 315 -9.16 7.70 5.95
N MET A 316 -9.44 6.55 5.32
CA MET A 316 -10.42 5.61 5.86
C MET A 316 -9.93 4.95 7.15
N LYS A 317 -8.62 4.68 7.27
CA LYS A 317 -8.02 4.22 8.52
C LYS A 317 -8.15 5.27 9.64
N LEU A 318 -7.97 6.56 9.34
CA LEU A 318 -8.20 7.65 10.30
C LEU A 318 -9.67 7.70 10.76
N VAL A 319 -10.63 7.51 9.86
CA VAL A 319 -12.05 7.43 10.21
C VAL A 319 -12.35 6.22 11.11
N CYS A 320 -11.74 5.05 10.82
CA CYS A 320 -11.84 3.89 11.70
C CYS A 320 -11.29 4.21 13.09
N LEU A 321 -10.15 4.88 13.18
CA LEU A 321 -9.55 5.32 14.44
C LEU A 321 -10.44 6.30 15.21
N GLN A 322 -11.04 7.29 14.55
CA GLN A 322 -12.01 8.19 15.17
C GLN A 322 -13.22 7.43 15.73
N ARG A 323 -13.72 6.42 14.99
CA ARG A 323 -14.80 5.54 15.44
C ARG A 323 -14.39 4.67 16.62
N ILE A 324 -13.18 4.10 16.61
CA ILE A 324 -12.61 3.36 17.73
C ILE A 324 -12.63 4.23 18.98
N HIS A 325 -12.05 5.43 18.91
CA HIS A 325 -12.00 6.35 20.04
C HIS A 325 -13.39 6.71 20.58
N LYS A 326 -14.32 7.10 19.69
CA LYS A 326 -15.70 7.41 20.07
C LYS A 326 -16.38 6.23 20.74
N LYS A 327 -16.29 5.03 20.14
CA LYS A 327 -16.91 3.82 20.68
C LYS A 327 -16.27 3.39 22.00
N THR A 328 -14.97 3.59 22.19
CA THR A 328 -14.28 3.32 23.46
C THR A 328 -14.83 4.24 24.55
N ILE A 329 -14.95 5.54 24.28
CA ILE A 329 -15.58 6.50 25.20
C ILE A 329 -17.02 6.09 25.53
N ASP A 330 -17.81 5.72 24.51
CA ASP A 330 -19.20 5.29 24.70
C ASP A 330 -19.30 4.03 25.56
N ALA A 331 -18.40 3.06 25.38
CA ALA A 331 -18.33 1.83 26.18
C ALA A 331 -18.01 2.15 27.65
N ILE A 332 -17.00 3.00 27.89
CA ILE A 332 -16.63 3.44 29.25
C ILE A 332 -17.81 4.15 29.92
N CYS A 333 -18.49 5.06 29.21
CA CYS A 333 -19.63 5.80 29.75
C CYS A 333 -20.82 4.89 30.05
N LYS A 334 -21.07 3.86 29.24
CA LYS A 334 -22.11 2.85 29.49
C LYS A 334 -21.76 1.98 30.70
N GLY A 335 -20.51 1.53 30.80
CA GLY A 335 -20.01 0.77 31.95
C GLY A 335 -20.21 1.50 33.28
N ARG A 336 -19.88 2.81 33.33
CA ARG A 336 -20.12 3.65 34.53
C ARG A 336 -21.57 3.68 34.96
N LYS A 337 -22.50 3.77 34.00
CA LYS A 337 -23.94 3.77 34.28
C LYS A 337 -24.41 2.42 34.83
N GLN A 338 -23.88 1.32 34.30
CA GLN A 338 -24.21 -0.02 34.76
C GLN A 338 -23.69 -0.28 36.18
N ALA A 339 -22.43 0.07 36.47
CA ALA A 339 -21.84 -0.04 37.81
C ALA A 339 -22.58 0.83 38.86
N ALA A 340 -23.02 2.04 38.46
CA ALA A 340 -23.82 2.89 39.34
C ALA A 340 -25.20 2.30 39.68
N VAL A 341 -25.80 1.54 38.75
CA VAL A 341 -27.11 0.88 38.94
C VAL A 341 -27.02 -0.36 39.84
N THR A 342 -25.89 -1.08 39.81
CA THR A 342 -25.70 -2.31 40.59
C THR A 342 -25.32 -2.08 42.06
N VAL A 343 -24.71 -0.94 42.40
CA VAL A 343 -24.19 -0.69 43.76
C VAL A 343 -25.18 0.04 44.68
N PHE A 344 -26.12 0.81 44.13
CA PHE A 344 -27.21 1.41 44.91
C PHE A 344 -28.46 1.51 44.03
N GLY A 345 -29.61 1.00 44.52
CA GLY A 345 -30.94 1.21 43.92
C GLY A 345 -31.44 2.67 43.97
N SER A 346 -30.52 3.63 43.89
CA SER A 346 -30.77 5.06 43.88
C SER A 346 -30.51 5.58 42.48
N THR A 347 -31.48 6.32 41.93
CA THR A 347 -31.37 7.10 40.70
C THR A 347 -30.14 8.01 40.77
N ALA A 348 -28.99 7.52 40.32
CA ALA A 348 -27.75 8.26 40.41
C ALA A 348 -27.85 9.46 39.46
N SER A 349 -27.89 10.62 40.10
CA SER A 349 -27.55 11.94 39.56
C SER A 349 -26.59 11.85 38.37
N LYS A 350 -26.91 12.59 37.31
CA LYS A 350 -26.09 12.83 36.11
C LYS A 350 -24.72 13.42 36.50
N SER A 351 -23.84 12.64 37.13
CA SER A 351 -22.42 12.95 37.15
C SER A 351 -21.90 12.60 35.77
N ASN A 352 -21.95 13.58 34.88
CA ASN A 352 -21.24 13.57 33.61
C ASN A 352 -19.74 13.68 33.97
N LYS A 353 -19.17 12.62 34.57
CA LYS A 353 -17.77 12.59 34.97
C LYS A 353 -16.97 12.59 33.67
N VAL A 354 -16.46 13.76 33.32
CA VAL A 354 -15.55 13.98 32.19
C VAL A 354 -14.43 12.96 32.32
N ILE A 355 -14.22 12.15 31.29
CA ILE A 355 -13.11 11.20 31.26
C ILE A 355 -11.83 12.01 31.05
N GLY A 356 -10.94 12.00 32.05
CA GLY A 356 -9.62 12.60 31.94
C GLY A 356 -8.66 11.70 31.15
N MET A 357 -7.51 12.25 30.74
CA MET A 357 -6.50 11.48 29.99
C MET A 357 -5.81 10.40 30.83
N ASP A 358 -5.76 10.60 32.14
CA ASP A 358 -5.31 9.65 33.16
C ASP A 358 -6.19 8.41 33.24
N GLU A 359 -7.50 8.55 32.99
CA GLU A 359 -8.43 7.42 32.85
C GLU A 359 -8.46 6.88 31.40
N LEU A 360 -8.45 7.76 30.40
CA LEU A 360 -8.61 7.39 28.99
C LEU A 360 -7.42 6.59 28.44
N LEU A 361 -6.18 7.02 28.71
CA LEU A 361 -5.00 6.39 28.12
C LEU A 361 -4.85 4.91 28.57
N PRO A 362 -4.91 4.55 29.87
CA PRO A 362 -4.91 3.16 30.31
C PRO A 362 -6.01 2.31 29.67
N LEU A 363 -7.24 2.84 29.60
CA LEU A 363 -8.38 2.14 29.00
C LEU A 363 -8.23 1.97 27.50
N PHE A 364 -7.64 2.95 26.81
CA PHE A 364 -7.38 2.86 25.38
C PHE A 364 -6.27 1.84 25.10
N ILE A 365 -5.19 1.81 25.90
CA ILE A 365 -4.16 0.78 25.84
C ILE A 365 -4.78 -0.61 26.06
N TYR A 366 -5.69 -0.74 27.04
CA TYR A 366 -6.40 -1.99 27.29
C TYR A 366 -7.16 -2.49 26.05
N VAL A 367 -7.96 -1.63 25.41
CA VAL A 367 -8.69 -1.99 24.19
C VAL A 367 -7.75 -2.33 23.04
N VAL A 368 -6.63 -1.60 22.90
CA VAL A 368 -5.59 -1.90 21.90
C VAL A 368 -5.01 -3.30 22.12
N CYS A 369 -4.64 -3.66 23.36
CA CYS A 369 -4.13 -5.00 23.67
C CYS A 369 -5.14 -6.09 23.31
N GLN A 370 -6.42 -5.88 23.67
CA GLN A 370 -7.50 -6.82 23.34
C GLN A 370 -7.77 -6.94 21.83
N SER A 371 -7.33 -5.97 21.03
CA SER A 371 -7.50 -6.01 19.58
C SER A 371 -6.50 -6.88 18.84
N GLU A 372 -5.34 -7.16 19.46
CA GLU A 372 -4.23 -7.96 18.89
C GLU A 372 -3.84 -7.55 17.46
N ILE A 373 -3.92 -6.26 17.15
CA ILE A 373 -3.68 -5.75 15.79
C ILE A 373 -2.22 -6.03 15.35
N PRO A 374 -2.01 -6.70 14.20
CA PRO A 374 -0.71 -7.25 13.85
C PRO A 374 0.35 -6.20 13.46
N ASP A 375 -0.02 -5.21 12.66
CA ASP A 375 0.89 -4.20 12.11
C ASP A 375 0.61 -2.85 12.80
N PHE A 376 0.64 -2.82 14.14
CA PHE A 376 0.20 -1.69 14.97
C PHE A 376 0.96 -0.40 14.64
N VAL A 377 2.28 -0.41 14.78
CA VAL A 377 3.16 0.73 14.58
C VAL A 377 3.11 1.16 13.11
N THR A 378 3.21 0.22 12.17
CA THR A 378 3.06 0.55 10.74
C THR A 378 1.71 1.20 10.43
N THR A 379 0.59 0.67 10.95
CA THR A 379 -0.75 1.24 10.75
C THR A 379 -0.81 2.69 11.19
N PHE A 380 -0.29 3.00 12.38
CA PHE A 380 -0.40 4.32 12.95
C PHE A 380 0.60 5.32 12.42
N THR A 381 1.81 4.89 12.07
CA THR A 381 2.74 5.72 11.28
C THR A 381 2.15 6.07 9.92
N PHE A 382 1.47 5.13 9.26
CA PHE A 382 0.82 5.37 7.99
C PHE A 382 -0.33 6.38 8.11
N ILE A 383 -1.18 6.24 9.12
CA ILE A 383 -2.26 7.21 9.40
C ILE A 383 -1.67 8.58 9.73
N LYS A 384 -0.65 8.63 10.59
CA LYS A 384 0.00 9.87 10.98
C LYS A 384 0.47 10.61 9.73
N HIS A 385 1.41 10.08 8.96
CA HIS A 385 2.01 10.88 7.90
C HIS A 385 1.11 11.06 6.67
N PHE A 386 0.22 10.10 6.37
CA PHE A 386 -0.49 10.07 5.08
C PHE A 386 -1.99 10.34 5.17
N SER A 387 -2.55 10.67 6.34
CA SER A 387 -3.97 11.06 6.48
C SER A 387 -4.21 12.55 6.72
N TYR A 388 -3.16 13.36 6.90
CA TYR A 388 -3.29 14.81 7.11
C TYR A 388 -3.95 15.52 5.91
N ASP A 389 -4.62 16.65 6.17
CA ASP A 389 -5.45 17.48 5.28
C ASP A 389 -6.77 16.87 4.74
N LEU A 390 -6.91 15.54 4.76
CA LEU A 390 -8.14 14.85 4.32
C LEU A 390 -9.19 14.70 5.42
N GLY A 391 -8.83 14.98 6.67
CA GLY A 391 -9.70 14.87 7.83
C GLY A 391 -9.44 15.93 8.91
N ALA A 392 -8.92 17.10 8.53
CA ALA A 392 -8.52 18.19 9.42
C ALA A 392 -9.65 18.61 10.37
N SER A 393 -9.68 17.98 11.55
CA SER A 393 -10.42 18.41 12.72
C SER A 393 -9.46 18.33 13.90
N GLN A 394 -9.65 19.18 14.90
CA GLN A 394 -8.93 19.14 16.18
C GLN A 394 -8.88 17.73 16.80
N SER A 395 -9.84 16.85 16.46
CA SER A 395 -9.87 15.46 16.89
C SER A 395 -8.77 14.59 16.28
N GLY A 396 -8.22 14.93 15.11
CA GLY A 396 -7.17 14.14 14.45
C GLY A 396 -5.82 14.22 15.16
N GLU A 397 -5.36 15.43 15.47
CA GLU A 397 -4.09 15.69 16.17
C GLU A 397 -4.05 15.11 17.59
N PHE A 398 -5.20 15.19 18.28
CA PHE A 398 -5.38 14.54 19.56
C PHE A 398 -5.18 13.02 19.45
N LEU A 399 -5.81 12.38 18.45
CA LEU A 399 -5.75 10.93 18.28
C LEU A 399 -4.35 10.46 17.91
N THR A 400 -3.64 11.18 17.06
CA THR A 400 -2.24 10.87 16.72
C THR A 400 -1.36 10.93 17.97
N THR A 401 -1.51 11.96 18.81
CA THR A 401 -0.76 12.08 20.07
C THR A 401 -1.11 10.96 21.07
N LEU A 402 -2.39 10.63 21.19
CA LEU A 402 -2.86 9.54 22.05
C LEU A 402 -2.22 8.20 21.63
N ILE A 403 -2.19 7.92 20.34
CA ILE A 403 -1.61 6.69 19.81
C ILE A 403 -0.10 6.66 19.94
N GLU A 404 0.60 7.76 19.71
CA GLU A 404 2.04 7.83 19.94
C GLU A 404 2.37 7.46 21.39
N SER A 405 1.55 7.93 22.33
CA SER A 405 1.67 7.57 23.75
C SER A 405 1.46 6.06 23.97
N VAL A 406 0.49 5.45 23.28
CA VAL A 406 0.24 4.00 23.33
C VAL A 406 1.40 3.21 22.70
N VAL A 407 1.90 3.62 21.54
CA VAL A 407 3.05 2.99 20.86
C VAL A 407 4.28 3.05 21.75
N GLN A 408 4.58 4.21 22.33
CA GLN A 408 5.69 4.36 23.27
C GLN A 408 5.51 3.43 24.45
N ASN A 409 4.32 3.35 25.04
CA ASN A 409 4.05 2.45 26.17
C ASN A 409 4.28 0.98 25.80
N LEU A 410 3.83 0.53 24.63
CA LEU A 410 3.93 -0.88 24.22
C LEU A 410 5.33 -1.27 23.71
N VAL A 411 6.09 -0.34 23.12
CA VAL A 411 7.40 -0.63 22.49
C VAL A 411 8.57 -0.39 23.46
N SER A 412 8.39 0.42 24.50
CA SER A 412 9.42 0.68 25.53
C SER A 412 9.45 -0.33 26.68
N LEU A 413 8.45 -1.22 26.74
CA LEU A 413 8.43 -2.41 27.60
C LEU A 413 9.22 -3.54 26.94
#